data_AF-A0AA36J675-F1
#
_entry.id   AF-A0AA36J675-F1
#
_cell.length_a   1.000
_cell.length_b   1.000
_cell.length_c   1.000
_cell.angle_alpha   90.00
_cell.angle_beta   90.00
_cell.angle_gamma   90.00
#
_symmetry.space_group_name_H-M   'P 1'
#
loop_
_entity.id
_entity.type
_entity.pdbx_description
1 polymer ?
#
loop_
_entity_poly.entity_id
_entity_poly.type
_entity_poly.pdbx_seq_one_letter_code
_entity_poly.pdbx_strand_id
1 'polypeptide(L)'
;MGHGLSRGFRAAAVSLLAVAVVAWARRRRPVSGEASPAEATEAAPARDAIPSRPSRPPPRPKRLAEVFICLDFEWTCDDGERRRVHSDNVEILEFSYVIYDVAAERVVREGQHYCKNQRTPITKFCSELTGITDDTVASAGSLKDALQALQEDLNVEELRGRRGRSFFCSA
;
A
#
# COMPACT_ATOMS: atom_id res chain seq x y z
N MET A 1 -7.12 53.24 -1.38
CA MET A 1 -7.49 52.15 -0.45
C MET A 1 -8.41 51.21 -1.19
N GLY A 2 -7.85 50.15 -1.78
CA GLY A 2 -8.59 49.17 -2.59
C GLY A 2 -8.41 47.78 -2.02
N HIS A 3 -9.53 47.12 -1.74
CA HIS A 3 -9.60 45.73 -1.32
C HIS A 3 -9.15 44.79 -2.44
N GLY A 4 -8.39 43.75 -2.10
CA GLY A 4 -8.02 42.66 -2.99
C GLY A 4 -7.93 41.36 -2.21
N LEU A 5 -9.08 40.75 -1.97
CA LEU A 5 -9.23 39.41 -1.39
C LEU A 5 -8.95 38.39 -2.52
N SER A 6 -7.78 37.73 -2.54
CA SER A 6 -7.55 36.59 -3.45
C SER A 6 -7.70 35.28 -2.67
N ARG A 7 -8.80 34.61 -3.01
CA ARG A 7 -9.17 33.27 -2.59
C ARG A 7 -8.30 32.23 -3.29
N GLY A 8 -7.95 31.18 -2.55
CA GLY A 8 -8.10 29.79 -2.99
C GLY A 8 -7.11 29.26 -4.02
N PHE A 9 -6.12 28.51 -3.54
CA PHE A 9 -5.56 27.39 -4.29
C PHE A 9 -5.88 26.11 -3.51
N ARG A 10 -6.97 25.43 -3.92
CA ARG A 10 -7.22 24.05 -3.51
C ARG A 10 -6.36 23.16 -4.41
N ALA A 11 -5.27 22.62 -3.86
CA ALA A 11 -4.55 21.53 -4.49
C ALA A 11 -5.46 20.30 -4.51
N ALA A 12 -6.01 19.97 -5.68
CA ALA A 12 -6.86 18.81 -5.91
C ALA A 12 -6.23 17.92 -6.98
N ALA A 13 -5.17 17.23 -6.58
CA ALA A 13 -4.50 16.11 -7.24
C ALA A 13 -3.35 15.82 -6.26
N VAL A 14 -3.40 14.82 -5.40
CA VAL A 14 -3.08 13.42 -5.68
C VAL A 14 -3.74 12.59 -4.58
N SER A 15 -4.85 11.91 -4.89
CA SER A 15 -5.47 10.92 -3.99
C SER A 15 -6.42 9.98 -4.75
N LEU A 16 -6.13 9.76 -6.03
CA LEU A 16 -6.95 8.91 -6.90
C LEU A 16 -6.80 7.41 -6.58
N LEU A 17 -5.68 6.99 -5.96
CA LEU A 17 -5.48 5.59 -5.57
C LEU A 17 -6.35 5.16 -4.38
N ALA A 18 -6.48 6.03 -3.36
CA ALA A 18 -7.30 5.76 -2.17
C ALA A 18 -8.79 5.60 -2.52
N VAL A 19 -9.31 6.43 -3.44
CA VAL A 19 -10.69 6.34 -3.92
C VAL A 19 -10.94 5.06 -4.74
N ALA A 20 -9.94 4.58 -5.48
CA ALA A 20 -10.06 3.38 -6.30
C ALA A 20 -10.20 2.09 -5.46
N VAL A 21 -9.51 1.99 -4.32
CA VAL A 21 -9.63 0.83 -3.39
C VAL A 21 -11.06 0.70 -2.85
N VAL A 22 -11.67 1.83 -2.44
CA VAL A 22 -13.06 1.86 -1.94
C VAL A 22 -14.07 1.48 -3.03
N ALA A 23 -13.83 1.88 -4.29
CA ALA A 23 -14.71 1.56 -5.42
C ALA A 23 -14.58 0.11 -5.93
N TRP A 24 -13.42 -0.52 -5.79
CA TRP A 24 -13.19 -1.93 -6.15
C TRP A 24 -13.84 -2.90 -5.15
N ALA A 25 -13.78 -2.58 -3.84
CA ALA A 25 -14.35 -3.42 -2.79
C ALA A 25 -15.87 -3.65 -2.94
N ARG A 26 -16.61 -2.69 -3.54
CA ARG A 26 -18.07 -2.75 -3.74
C ARG A 26 -18.54 -3.67 -4.87
N ARG A 27 -17.65 -4.26 -5.68
CA ARG A 27 -18.04 -5.03 -6.89
C ARG A 27 -17.83 -6.54 -6.77
N ARG A 28 -18.28 -7.17 -5.70
CA ARG A 28 -18.43 -8.63 -5.68
C ARG A 28 -19.90 -9.01 -5.87
N ARG A 29 -20.23 -9.48 -7.09
CA ARG A 29 -21.43 -10.29 -7.32
C ARG A 29 -21.18 -11.72 -6.82
N PRO A 30 -22.19 -12.43 -6.31
CA PRO A 30 -22.07 -13.86 -6.01
C PRO A 30 -21.99 -14.65 -7.31
N VAL A 31 -21.06 -15.59 -7.40
CA VAL A 31 -21.08 -16.65 -8.42
C VAL A 31 -21.88 -17.81 -7.82
N SER A 32 -23.14 -17.90 -8.23
CA SER A 32 -23.97 -19.10 -8.09
C SER A 32 -23.39 -20.21 -8.98
N GLY A 33 -23.34 -21.43 -8.44
CA GLY A 33 -22.76 -22.59 -9.13
C GLY A 33 -23.63 -23.11 -10.27
N GLU A 34 -23.05 -24.04 -11.03
CA GLU A 34 -23.60 -25.37 -11.33
C GLU A 34 -22.55 -26.16 -12.13
N ALA A 35 -22.26 -27.38 -11.68
CA ALA A 35 -21.39 -28.33 -12.39
C ALA A 35 -22.26 -29.19 -13.31
N SER A 36 -21.91 -29.26 -14.58
CA SER A 36 -22.53 -30.15 -15.57
C SER A 36 -21.82 -31.52 -15.59
N PRO A 37 -22.55 -32.66 -15.67
CA PRO A 37 -21.94 -33.99 -15.74
C PRO A 37 -21.95 -34.55 -17.17
N ALA A 38 -20.80 -35.00 -17.65
CA ALA A 38 -20.56 -36.01 -18.70
C ALA A 38 -19.04 -36.00 -18.98
N GLU A 39 -18.33 -37.07 -19.30
CA GLU A 39 -18.67 -38.36 -19.84
C GLU A 39 -17.47 -39.30 -19.59
N ALA A 40 -17.71 -40.59 -19.44
CA ALA A 40 -16.68 -41.60 -19.25
C ALA A 40 -16.00 -41.94 -20.59
N THR A 41 -14.68 -42.15 -20.58
CA THR A 41 -14.01 -42.89 -21.66
C THR A 41 -12.84 -43.71 -21.10
N GLU A 42 -13.09 -45.01 -21.06
CA GLU A 42 -12.22 -46.14 -21.45
C GLU A 42 -10.79 -46.29 -20.88
N ALA A 43 -10.55 -47.48 -20.32
CA ALA A 43 -9.39 -47.83 -19.51
C ALA A 43 -8.13 -48.22 -20.32
N ALA A 44 -6.98 -47.66 -19.95
CA ALA A 44 -5.65 -48.07 -20.39
C ALA A 44 -5.08 -49.20 -19.48
N PRO A 45 -4.15 -50.06 -19.98
CA PRO A 45 -3.70 -51.25 -19.25
C PRO A 45 -2.81 -50.90 -18.04
N ALA A 46 -2.90 -51.74 -17.01
CA ALA A 46 -2.24 -51.56 -15.72
C ALA A 46 -0.71 -51.49 -15.85
N ARG A 47 -0.15 -50.33 -15.49
CA ARG A 47 1.27 -50.15 -15.19
C ARG A 47 1.47 -50.36 -13.69
N ASP A 48 2.56 -51.06 -13.34
CA ASP A 48 2.96 -51.37 -11.98
C ASP A 48 2.80 -50.17 -11.03
N ALA A 49 2.15 -50.43 -9.88
CA ALA A 49 1.76 -49.39 -8.94
C ALA A 49 3.00 -48.73 -8.30
N ILE A 50 3.26 -47.48 -8.70
CA ILE A 50 4.20 -46.60 -8.00
C ILE A 50 3.62 -46.33 -6.60
N PRO A 51 4.41 -46.48 -5.51
CA PRO A 51 3.93 -46.20 -4.17
C PRO A 51 3.39 -44.76 -4.10
N SER A 52 2.14 -44.63 -3.65
CA SER A 52 1.43 -43.35 -3.60
C SER A 52 2.19 -42.39 -2.69
N ARG A 53 2.63 -41.27 -3.25
CA ARG A 53 3.20 -40.14 -2.51
C ARG A 53 2.25 -39.79 -1.35
N PRO A 54 2.74 -39.58 -0.12
CA PRO A 54 1.88 -39.20 0.99
C PRO A 54 1.11 -37.94 0.61
N SER A 55 -0.21 -37.98 0.82
CA SER A 55 -1.11 -36.88 0.47
C SER A 55 -0.67 -35.62 1.18
N ARG A 56 -0.48 -34.54 0.43
CA ARG A 56 -0.17 -33.22 1.02
C ARG A 56 -1.30 -32.88 2.02
N PRO A 57 -0.99 -32.40 3.23
CA PRO A 57 -2.03 -31.95 4.15
C PRO A 57 -2.91 -30.91 3.47
N PRO A 58 -4.22 -30.87 3.80
CA PRO A 58 -5.15 -29.96 3.18
C PRO A 58 -4.63 -28.52 3.29
N PRO A 59 -4.79 -27.70 2.25
CA PRO A 59 -4.39 -26.30 2.31
C PRO A 59 -5.11 -25.63 3.48
N ARG A 60 -4.37 -24.91 4.32
CA ARG A 60 -4.97 -24.11 5.39
C ARG A 60 -5.96 -23.12 4.77
N PRO A 61 -7.15 -22.90 5.37
CA PRO A 61 -8.06 -21.88 4.88
C PRO A 61 -7.35 -20.53 4.90
N LYS A 62 -7.40 -19.82 3.77
CA LYS A 62 -6.83 -18.47 3.67
C LYS A 62 -7.63 -17.57 4.63
N ARG A 63 -7.01 -17.13 5.73
CA ARG A 63 -7.58 -16.05 6.54
C ARG A 63 -7.49 -14.77 5.72
N LEU A 64 -8.61 -14.09 5.56
CA LEU A 64 -8.63 -12.75 4.98
C LEU A 64 -7.89 -11.81 5.94
N ALA A 65 -7.13 -10.86 5.39
CA ALA A 65 -6.58 -9.78 6.19
C ALA A 65 -7.73 -8.95 6.78
N GLU A 66 -7.63 -8.60 8.06
CA GLU A 66 -8.66 -7.80 8.75
C GLU A 66 -8.48 -6.30 8.46
N VAL A 67 -7.25 -5.90 8.11
CA VAL A 67 -6.85 -4.52 7.83
C VAL A 67 -5.93 -4.52 6.59
N PHE A 68 -6.14 -3.54 5.71
CA PHE A 68 -5.19 -3.20 4.65
C PHE A 68 -4.49 -1.88 4.99
N ILE A 69 -3.19 -1.84 4.76
CA ILE A 69 -2.40 -0.59 4.80
C ILE A 69 -1.89 -0.38 3.38
N CYS A 70 -2.41 0.65 2.71
CA CYS A 70 -1.91 1.09 1.42
C CYS A 70 -0.83 2.13 1.68
N LEU A 71 0.37 1.90 1.15
CA LEU A 71 1.51 2.80 1.28
C LEU A 71 1.83 3.38 -0.10
N ASP A 72 2.14 4.67 -0.14
CA ASP A 72 2.62 5.35 -1.34
C ASP A 72 3.79 6.26 -0.96
N PHE A 73 4.89 6.11 -1.70
CA PHE A 73 6.17 6.75 -1.41
C PHE A 73 6.66 7.51 -2.62
N GLU A 74 7.11 8.74 -2.37
CA GLU A 74 7.91 9.50 -3.32
C GLU A 74 9.34 9.58 -2.80
N TRP A 75 10.32 9.55 -3.70
CA TRP A 75 11.74 9.60 -3.34
C TRP A 75 12.54 10.47 -4.31
N THR A 76 13.73 10.89 -3.88
CA THR A 76 14.66 11.63 -4.74
C THR A 76 15.02 10.82 -5.98
N CYS A 77 15.00 11.46 -7.16
CA CYS A 77 15.32 10.82 -8.43
C CYS A 77 15.97 11.78 -9.43
N ASP A 78 16.55 11.24 -10.50
CA ASP A 78 17.23 11.97 -11.57
C ASP A 78 17.16 11.15 -12.86
N ASP A 79 17.02 11.81 -14.01
CA ASP A 79 16.92 11.20 -15.34
C ASP A 79 18.13 11.51 -16.25
N GLY A 80 19.02 12.42 -15.84
CA GLY A 80 20.13 12.89 -16.67
C GLY A 80 21.24 11.86 -16.92
N GLU A 81 22.05 12.08 -17.94
CA GLU A 81 23.26 11.26 -18.20
C GLU A 81 24.30 11.40 -17.08
N ARG A 82 24.39 12.59 -16.47
CA ARG A 82 25.20 12.87 -15.27
C ARG A 82 24.28 12.96 -14.05
N ARG A 83 23.80 11.81 -13.60
CA ARG A 83 22.89 11.72 -12.45
C ARG A 83 23.55 12.25 -11.18
N ARG A 84 22.79 13.04 -10.42
CA ARG A 84 23.10 13.45 -9.04
C ARG A 84 22.50 12.50 -8.00
N VAL A 85 21.48 11.73 -8.40
CA VAL A 85 20.81 10.74 -7.56
C VAL A 85 20.94 9.37 -8.21
N HIS A 86 21.37 8.38 -7.44
CA HIS A 86 21.59 7.01 -7.87
C HIS A 86 20.67 6.06 -7.10
N SER A 87 20.37 4.89 -7.67
CA SER A 87 19.41 3.94 -7.10
C SER A 87 19.79 3.43 -5.70
N ASP A 88 21.07 3.47 -5.35
CA ASP A 88 21.62 3.05 -4.05
C ASP A 88 21.62 4.16 -2.98
N ASN A 89 21.30 5.40 -3.35
CA ASN A 89 21.34 6.54 -2.44
C ASN A 89 20.05 7.38 -2.37
N VAL A 90 18.97 6.94 -3.03
CA VAL A 90 17.66 7.60 -2.97
C VAL A 90 17.17 7.80 -1.53
N GLU A 91 16.43 8.88 -1.31
CA GLU A 91 15.85 9.24 -0.02
C GLU A 91 14.35 9.46 -0.19
N ILE A 92 13.54 8.94 0.74
CA ILE A 92 12.09 9.15 0.75
C ILE A 92 11.81 10.63 1.01
N LEU A 93 11.02 11.25 0.14
CA LEU A 93 10.55 12.64 0.21
C LEU A 93 9.11 12.73 0.72
N GLU A 94 8.30 11.70 0.49
CA GLU A 94 6.93 11.61 0.99
C GLU A 94 6.62 10.19 1.45
N PHE A 95 6.02 10.09 2.64
CA PHE A 95 5.50 8.88 3.24
C PHE A 95 4.01 9.06 3.46
N SER A 96 3.19 8.45 2.60
CA SER A 96 1.74 8.49 2.73
C SER A 96 1.15 7.10 2.92
N TYR A 97 0.04 7.05 3.66
CA TYR A 97 -0.64 5.81 3.95
C TYR A 97 -2.15 5.97 4.12
N VAL A 98 -2.86 4.88 3.84
CA VAL A 98 -4.29 4.71 4.14
C VAL A 98 -4.50 3.39 4.84
N ILE A 99 -5.15 3.42 6.00
CA ILE A 99 -5.52 2.23 6.78
C ILE A 99 -7.00 1.94 6.58
N TYR A 100 -7.32 0.81 5.96
CA TYR A 100 -8.67 0.37 5.66
C TYR A 100 -9.06 -0.84 6.53
N ASP A 101 -10.12 -0.71 7.32
CA ASP A 101 -10.71 -1.82 8.09
C ASP A 101 -11.74 -2.53 7.21
N VAL A 102 -11.51 -3.83 6.97
CA VAL A 102 -12.33 -4.66 6.10
C VAL A 102 -13.71 -4.93 6.69
N ALA A 103 -13.80 -5.12 8.01
CA ALA A 103 -15.06 -5.41 8.67
C ALA A 103 -15.93 -4.16 8.83
N ALA A 104 -15.33 -2.99 8.98
CA ALA A 104 -16.04 -1.71 8.99
C ALA A 104 -16.25 -1.14 7.57
N GLU A 105 -15.68 -1.77 6.55
CA GLU A 105 -15.71 -1.38 5.13
C GLU A 105 -15.34 0.10 4.88
N ARG A 106 -14.42 0.65 5.68
CA ARG A 106 -14.07 2.07 5.61
C ARG A 106 -12.59 2.31 5.88
N VAL A 107 -12.14 3.47 5.43
CA VAL A 107 -10.88 4.04 5.88
C VAL A 107 -11.01 4.45 7.35
N VAL A 108 -10.00 4.12 8.14
CA VAL A 108 -9.92 4.42 9.58
C VAL A 108 -8.93 5.53 9.85
N ARG A 109 -7.80 5.54 9.16
CA ARG A 109 -6.75 6.56 9.25
C ARG A 109 -6.12 6.80 7.90
N GLU A 110 -5.64 8.01 7.70
CA GLU A 110 -4.85 8.44 6.56
C GLU A 110 -3.73 9.33 7.09
N GLY A 111 -2.54 9.19 6.53
CA GLY A 111 -1.40 10.03 6.86
C GLY A 111 -0.66 10.43 5.61
N GLN A 112 -0.14 11.66 5.59
CA GLN A 112 0.70 12.19 4.53
C GLN A 112 1.81 12.99 5.19
N HIS A 113 3.05 12.52 5.05
CA HIS A 113 4.20 13.08 5.74
C HIS A 113 5.34 13.33 4.76
N TYR A 114 5.70 14.61 4.57
CA TYR A 114 6.93 14.95 3.87
C TYR A 114 8.15 14.62 4.75
N CYS A 115 9.22 14.20 4.10
CA CYS A 115 10.48 13.80 4.72
C CYS A 115 11.62 14.64 4.15
N LYS A 116 12.36 15.31 5.02
CA LYS A 116 13.51 16.14 4.63
C LYS A 116 14.70 15.27 4.23
N ASN A 117 15.07 15.33 2.96
CA ASN A 117 16.29 14.73 2.40
C ASN A 117 17.55 15.31 3.07
N GLN A 118 18.60 14.48 3.19
CA GLN A 118 19.85 14.86 3.86
C GLN A 118 21.07 14.79 2.94
N ARG A 119 21.05 13.93 1.93
CA ARG A 119 22.24 13.57 1.12
C ARG A 119 22.05 13.84 -0.37
N THR A 120 20.87 13.60 -0.88
CA THR A 120 20.53 13.68 -2.30
C THR A 120 19.72 14.94 -2.57
N PRO A 121 20.01 15.68 -3.65
CA PRO A 121 19.25 16.88 -3.99
C PRO A 121 17.88 16.52 -4.55
N ILE A 122 16.89 17.39 -4.34
CA ILE A 122 15.67 17.36 -5.16
C ILE A 122 16.05 17.92 -6.54
N THR A 123 16.02 17.08 -7.56
CA THR A 123 16.34 17.50 -8.93
C THR A 123 15.13 18.15 -9.59
N LYS A 124 15.36 18.93 -10.65
CA LYS A 124 14.26 19.46 -11.48
C LYS A 124 13.33 18.34 -11.98
N PHE A 125 13.92 17.24 -12.47
CA PHE A 125 13.15 16.07 -12.90
C PHE A 125 12.28 15.52 -11.77
N CYS A 126 12.85 15.37 -10.58
CA CYS A 126 12.13 14.91 -9.40
C CYS A 126 10.95 15.83 -9.05
N SER A 127 11.17 17.14 -9.00
CA SER A 127 10.11 18.11 -8.72
C SER A 127 9.02 18.13 -9.79
N GLU A 128 9.37 17.97 -11.08
CA GLU A 128 8.38 17.91 -12.16
C GLU A 128 7.55 16.62 -12.12
N LEU A 129 8.16 15.50 -11.70
CA LEU A 129 7.49 14.20 -11.59
C LEU A 129 6.56 14.13 -10.37
N THR A 130 7.04 14.58 -9.20
CA THR A 130 6.33 14.38 -7.93
C THR A 130 5.58 15.63 -7.45
N GLY A 131 5.94 16.81 -7.96
CA GLY A 131 5.45 18.11 -7.47
C GLY A 131 6.11 18.59 -6.17
N ILE A 132 7.06 17.83 -5.61
CA ILE A 132 7.75 18.16 -4.35
C ILE A 132 8.96 19.05 -4.65
N THR A 133 9.03 20.20 -3.99
CA THR A 133 10.16 21.15 -4.11
C THR A 133 10.99 21.18 -2.82
N ASP A 134 12.16 21.82 -2.88
CA ASP A 134 12.96 22.07 -1.68
C ASP A 134 12.16 22.84 -0.60
N ASP A 135 11.27 23.75 -1.02
CA ASP A 135 10.38 24.48 -0.10
C ASP A 135 9.35 23.56 0.57
N THR A 136 8.83 22.55 -0.14
CA THR A 136 7.90 21.54 0.42
C THR A 136 8.53 20.82 1.60
N VAL A 137 9.83 20.47 1.49
CA VAL A 137 10.53 19.68 2.50
C VAL A 137 11.37 20.50 3.47
N ALA A 138 11.49 21.82 3.26
CA ALA A 138 12.37 22.69 4.05
C ALA A 138 12.10 22.61 5.55
N SER A 139 10.81 22.60 5.92
CA SER A 139 10.29 22.48 7.29
C SER A 139 9.71 21.09 7.61
N ALA A 140 9.90 20.11 6.72
CA ALA A 140 9.37 18.77 6.92
C ALA A 140 10.14 18.02 8.01
N GLY A 141 9.47 17.01 8.59
CA GLY A 141 10.08 16.10 9.55
C GLY A 141 11.03 15.10 8.90
N SER A 142 11.48 14.15 9.70
CA SER A 142 12.27 13.01 9.25
C SER A 142 11.38 11.81 8.90
N LEU A 143 11.94 10.83 8.19
CA LEU A 143 11.27 9.53 7.98
C LEU A 143 10.92 8.84 9.31
N LYS A 144 11.71 9.06 10.36
CA LYS A 144 11.42 8.53 11.69
C LYS A 144 10.11 9.11 12.24
N ASP A 145 9.87 10.41 12.04
CA ASP A 145 8.65 11.07 12.50
C ASP A 145 7.43 10.54 11.75
N ALA A 146 7.56 10.29 10.43
CA ALA A 146 6.50 9.67 9.62
C ALA A 146 6.18 8.23 10.07
N LEU A 147 7.19 7.42 10.36
CA LEU A 147 7.00 6.06 10.89
C LEU A 147 6.36 6.07 12.27
N GLN A 148 6.73 7.04 13.12
CA GLN A 148 6.10 7.20 14.43
C GLN A 148 4.62 7.56 14.29
N ALA A 149 4.26 8.47 13.37
CA ALA A 149 2.87 8.81 13.09
C ALA A 149 2.06 7.57 12.62
N LEU A 150 2.62 6.77 11.70
CA LEU A 150 2.00 5.51 11.29
C LEU A 150 1.81 4.54 12.46
N GLN A 151 2.82 4.41 13.33
CA GLN A 151 2.73 3.54 14.50
C GLN A 151 1.65 4.02 15.48
N GLU A 152 1.51 5.32 15.69
CA GLU A 152 0.46 5.91 16.51
C GLU A 152 -0.92 5.62 15.92
N ASP A 153 -1.09 5.77 14.60
CA ASP A 153 -2.34 5.48 13.89
C ASP A 153 -2.72 4.00 13.88
N LEU A 154 -1.74 3.09 13.90
CA LEU A 154 -1.99 1.67 14.07
C LEU A 154 -2.42 1.29 15.49
N ASN A 155 -2.20 2.18 16.47
CA ASN A 155 -2.46 1.90 17.88
C ASN A 155 -3.83 2.37 18.40
N VAL A 156 -4.66 2.89 17.52
CA VAL A 156 -6.00 3.41 17.83
C VAL A 156 -6.99 2.29 18.18
N GLU A 157 -8.00 2.62 18.97
CA GLU A 157 -8.98 1.66 19.51
C GLU A 157 -9.70 0.88 18.41
N GLU A 158 -10.05 1.58 17.33
CA GLU A 158 -10.76 1.03 16.19
C GLU A 158 -10.02 -0.15 15.54
N LEU A 159 -8.69 -0.22 15.70
CA LEU A 159 -7.84 -1.28 15.16
C LEU A 159 -7.35 -2.29 16.21
N ARG A 160 -7.54 -2.05 17.51
CA ARG A 160 -6.99 -2.91 18.60
C ARG A 160 -7.50 -4.36 18.56
N GLY A 161 -8.76 -4.57 18.21
CA GLY A 161 -9.37 -5.91 18.07
C GLY A 161 -9.11 -6.59 16.72
N ARG A 162 -8.49 -5.88 15.77
CA ARG A 162 -8.18 -6.33 14.40
C ARG A 162 -6.72 -6.75 14.23
N ARG A 163 -5.93 -6.62 15.29
CA ARG A 163 -4.57 -7.15 15.34
C ARG A 163 -4.71 -8.65 15.55
N GLY A 164 -4.80 -9.40 14.45
CA GLY A 164 -4.66 -10.85 14.51
C GLY A 164 -3.43 -11.18 15.35
N ARG A 165 -3.60 -12.02 16.39
CA ARG A 165 -2.57 -12.41 17.36
C ARG A 165 -1.18 -12.40 16.73
N SER A 166 -0.46 -11.29 16.91
CA SER A 166 0.88 -11.16 16.37
C SER A 166 1.70 -12.26 17.03
N PHE A 167 2.36 -13.06 16.20
CA PHE A 167 3.52 -13.84 16.62
C PHE A 167 4.58 -12.82 17.06
N PHE A 168 4.48 -12.34 18.29
CA PHE A 168 5.65 -11.83 18.99
C PHE A 168 6.55 -13.04 19.17
N CYS A 169 7.60 -13.13 18.37
CA CYS A 169 8.76 -13.93 18.73
C CYS A 169 9.32 -13.24 19.99
N SER A 170 9.03 -13.81 21.17
CA SER A 170 9.78 -13.48 22.37
C SER A 170 11.24 -13.82 22.10
N ALA A 171 12.10 -12.82 22.26
CA ALA A 171 13.54 -12.99 22.35
C ALA A 171 13.90 -13.87 23.56
#